data_AF-A0A9P6IQH1-F1
#
_entry.id   AF-A0A9P6IQH1-F1
#
_cell.length_a   1.000
_cell.length_b   1.000
_cell.length_c   1.000
_cell.angle_alpha   90.00
_cell.angle_beta   90.00
_cell.angle_gamma   90.00
#
_symmetry.space_group_name_H-M   'P 1'
#
loop_
_entity.id
_entity.type
_entity.pdbx_description
1 polymer ?
#
loop_
_entity_poly.entity_id
_entity_poly.type
_entity_poly.pdbx_seq_one_letter_code
_entity_poly.pdbx_strand_id
1 'polypeptide(L)'
;MTYRLPSDSSAGHTDDDLKQDIGRASRIIQDLIGVYPRYLKVHESNLKDTRLLNLVKSMGYTLVGFNMDEYDYKYNTAATSAQIAEVYNSMFTKQMDAYGRKASYVVAGYDVPTTGAASGLPKVINTIQAHGYDMVRLDGCTNEKAPYKKDPLLNNGYVGDVKSFGAAEYKHGQKAVAFTPGQSGGNKGGMSPLPAGGEAGKSSGNEPAKAASTRLMATASTLALIPALVCAYLF
;
A
#
# COMPACT_ATOMS: atom_id res chain seq x y z
N MET A 1 1.51 0.71 -7.33
CA MET A 1 1.24 2.12 -6.93
C MET A 1 -0.25 2.32 -6.84
N THR A 2 -0.73 3.02 -5.82
CA THR A 2 -2.10 3.57 -5.79
C THR A 2 -2.05 5.02 -6.27
N TYR A 3 -2.86 5.37 -7.25
CA TYR A 3 -2.89 6.70 -7.85
C TYR A 3 -4.25 7.36 -7.60
N ARG A 4 -4.18 8.59 -7.07
CA ARG A 4 -5.29 9.43 -6.62
C ARG A 4 -6.10 8.86 -5.46
N LEU A 5 -6.53 9.74 -4.57
CA LEU A 5 -7.33 9.41 -3.38
C LEU A 5 -8.82 9.47 -3.71
N PRO A 6 -9.70 8.90 -2.84
CA PRO A 6 -11.14 8.95 -3.05
C PRO A 6 -11.71 10.37 -3.25
N SER A 7 -11.08 11.37 -2.67
CA SER A 7 -11.48 12.78 -2.74
C SER A 7 -10.93 13.53 -3.96
N ASP A 8 -10.20 12.86 -4.85
CA ASP A 8 -9.50 13.48 -5.99
C ASP A 8 -10.26 13.22 -7.30
N SER A 9 -10.18 14.16 -8.25
CA SER A 9 -10.88 14.11 -9.54
C SER A 9 -10.01 14.60 -10.68
N SER A 10 -10.01 13.87 -11.79
CA SER A 10 -9.32 14.26 -13.02
C SER A 10 -10.00 15.41 -13.77
N ALA A 11 -11.20 15.80 -13.35
CA ALA A 11 -11.95 16.89 -13.95
C ALA A 11 -11.13 18.19 -13.91
N GLY A 12 -11.08 18.90 -15.04
CA GLY A 12 -10.30 20.14 -15.16
C GLY A 12 -8.80 19.96 -15.43
N HIS A 13 -8.26 18.74 -15.36
CA HIS A 13 -6.87 18.47 -15.75
C HIS A 13 -6.74 18.07 -17.22
N THR A 14 -5.71 18.55 -17.90
CA THR A 14 -5.34 18.07 -19.23
C THR A 14 -4.69 16.69 -19.16
N ASP A 15 -4.60 15.99 -20.30
CA ASP A 15 -3.94 14.69 -20.35
C ASP A 15 -2.44 14.79 -20.02
N ASP A 16 -1.79 15.89 -20.39
CA ASP A 16 -0.39 16.11 -20.06
C ASP A 16 -0.20 16.42 -18.57
N ASP A 17 -1.12 17.15 -17.93
CA ASP A 17 -1.11 17.33 -16.46
C ASP A 17 -1.19 15.98 -15.76
N LEU A 18 -2.12 15.11 -16.20
CA LEU A 18 -2.31 13.78 -15.64
C LEU A 18 -1.08 12.88 -15.86
N LYS A 19 -0.49 12.90 -17.06
CA LYS A 19 0.76 12.15 -17.34
C LYS A 19 1.88 12.61 -16.41
N GLN A 20 2.09 13.91 -16.27
CA GLN A 20 3.16 14.45 -15.42
C GLN A 20 2.93 14.13 -13.95
N ASP A 21 1.68 14.13 -13.49
CA ASP A 21 1.33 13.78 -12.12
C ASP A 21 1.57 12.28 -11.84
N ILE A 22 1.10 11.38 -12.71
CA ILE A 22 1.41 9.94 -12.65
C ILE A 22 2.92 9.71 -12.68
N GLY A 23 3.62 10.38 -13.60
CA GLY A 23 5.08 10.27 -13.73
C GLY A 23 5.81 10.73 -12.48
N ARG A 24 5.35 11.81 -11.84
CA ARG A 24 5.89 12.30 -10.56
C ARG A 24 5.68 11.29 -9.45
N ALA A 25 4.48 10.74 -9.29
CA ALA A 25 4.20 9.70 -8.30
C ALA A 25 5.08 8.45 -8.52
N SER A 26 5.27 8.05 -9.79
CA SER A 26 6.14 6.94 -10.15
C SER A 26 7.62 7.21 -9.85
N ARG A 27 8.10 8.45 -10.03
CA ARG A 27 9.48 8.84 -9.68
C ARG A 27 9.71 8.83 -8.17
N ILE A 28 8.75 9.29 -7.37
CA ILE A 28 8.85 9.19 -5.90
C ILE A 28 9.07 7.73 -5.47
N ILE A 29 8.36 6.78 -6.07
CA ILE A 29 8.56 5.36 -5.79
C ILE A 29 9.94 4.88 -6.28
N GLN A 30 10.37 5.31 -7.47
CA GLN A 30 11.71 4.99 -7.97
C GLN A 30 12.80 5.49 -7.04
N ASP A 31 12.71 6.72 -6.53
CA ASP A 31 13.70 7.28 -5.61
C ASP A 31 13.80 6.47 -4.32
N LEU A 32 12.70 5.81 -3.90
CA LEU A 32 12.65 4.97 -2.70
C LEU A 32 13.15 3.54 -2.93
N ILE A 33 12.81 2.90 -4.05
CA ILE A 33 13.05 1.46 -4.28
C ILE A 33 13.85 1.13 -5.55
N GLY A 34 14.29 2.13 -6.31
CA GLY A 34 15.15 2.00 -7.49
C GLY A 34 14.45 1.61 -8.79
N VAL A 35 13.13 1.45 -8.80
CA VAL A 35 12.37 0.93 -9.96
C VAL A 35 11.05 1.69 -10.18
N TYR A 36 10.61 1.80 -11.44
CA TYR A 36 9.31 2.38 -11.77
C TYR A 36 8.20 1.32 -11.70
N PRO A 37 7.14 1.50 -10.91
CA PRO A 37 6.05 0.54 -10.84
C PRO A 37 5.33 0.40 -12.19
N ARG A 38 5.03 -0.83 -12.63
CA ARG A 38 4.11 -1.09 -13.75
C ARG A 38 2.66 -1.17 -13.32
N TYR A 39 2.41 -1.70 -12.13
CA TYR A 39 1.07 -1.92 -11.60
C TYR A 39 0.51 -0.66 -10.96
N LEU A 40 -0.67 -0.24 -11.40
CA LEU A 40 -1.36 0.96 -10.93
C LEU A 40 -2.79 0.63 -10.54
N LYS A 41 -3.16 0.94 -9.30
CA LYS A 41 -4.55 0.92 -8.81
C LYS A 41 -5.08 2.35 -8.79
N VAL A 42 -6.17 2.61 -9.50
CA VAL A 42 -6.92 3.87 -9.39
C VAL A 42 -7.94 3.68 -8.27
N HIS A 43 -8.05 4.64 -7.35
CA HIS A 43 -9.03 4.53 -6.29
C HIS A 43 -10.47 4.70 -6.83
N GLU A 44 -11.35 3.74 -6.53
CA GLU A 44 -12.66 3.58 -7.18
C GLU A 44 -13.80 4.45 -6.60
N SER A 45 -13.52 5.66 -6.12
CA SER A 45 -14.58 6.41 -5.41
C SER A 45 -15.64 7.02 -6.32
N ASN A 46 -15.30 7.40 -7.56
CA ASN A 46 -16.25 8.08 -8.44
C ASN A 46 -16.01 7.67 -9.90
N LEU A 47 -17.08 7.20 -10.55
CA LEU A 47 -17.28 7.04 -12.00
C LEU A 47 -16.01 6.75 -12.82
N LYS A 48 -15.84 5.49 -13.24
CA LYS A 48 -14.77 4.97 -14.12
C LYS A 48 -14.34 6.01 -15.17
N ASP A 49 -13.38 6.87 -14.82
CA ASP A 49 -12.89 7.92 -15.69
C ASP A 49 -12.17 7.26 -16.85
N THR A 50 -12.91 7.01 -17.92
CA THR A 50 -12.43 6.23 -19.04
C THR A 50 -11.28 6.95 -19.74
N ARG A 51 -11.23 8.29 -19.67
CA ARG A 51 -10.10 9.07 -20.17
C ARG A 51 -8.84 8.75 -19.38
N LEU A 52 -8.88 8.87 -18.05
CA LEU A 52 -7.73 8.51 -17.21
C LEU A 52 -7.32 7.05 -17.37
N LEU A 53 -8.29 6.12 -17.40
CA LEU A 53 -7.98 4.69 -17.55
C LEU A 53 -7.30 4.39 -18.90
N ASN A 54 -7.75 5.01 -19.99
CA ASN A 54 -7.13 4.87 -21.31
C ASN A 54 -5.75 5.54 -21.35
N LEU A 55 -5.61 6.70 -20.71
CA LEU A 55 -4.34 7.41 -20.59
C LEU A 55 -3.30 6.55 -19.88
N VAL A 56 -3.63 6.02 -18.69
CA VAL A 56 -2.77 5.12 -17.91
C VAL A 56 -2.34 3.90 -18.72
N LYS A 57 -3.28 3.28 -19.46
CA LYS A 57 -2.96 2.16 -20.37
C LYS A 57 -2.03 2.58 -21.50
N SER A 58 -2.24 3.74 -22.12
CA SER A 58 -1.39 4.24 -23.22
C SER A 58 0.06 4.53 -22.77
N MET A 59 0.22 4.93 -21.50
CA MET A 59 1.53 5.07 -20.85
C MET A 59 2.18 3.72 -20.52
N GLY A 60 1.52 2.58 -20.74
CA GLY A 60 2.05 1.24 -20.49
C GLY A 60 1.99 0.82 -19.01
N TYR A 61 1.06 1.35 -18.22
CA TYR A 61 0.76 0.80 -16.90
C TYR A 61 -0.26 -0.33 -17.00
N THR A 62 -0.16 -1.29 -16.09
CA THR A 62 -1.17 -2.34 -15.89
C THR A 62 -2.12 -1.90 -14.79
N LEU A 63 -3.39 -1.67 -15.15
CA LEU A 63 -4.44 -1.36 -14.19
C LEU A 63 -4.76 -2.61 -13.36
N VAL A 64 -4.78 -2.45 -12.03
CA VAL A 64 -5.05 -3.53 -11.09
C VAL A 64 -6.35 -3.25 -10.35
N GLY A 65 -7.32 -4.15 -10.52
CA GLY A 65 -8.54 -4.22 -9.71
C GLY A 65 -8.36 -5.19 -8.53
N PHE A 66 -9.47 -5.55 -7.88
CA PHE A 66 -9.50 -6.57 -6.84
C PHE A 66 -10.72 -7.46 -7.02
N ASN A 67 -10.68 -8.69 -6.52
CA ASN A 67 -11.83 -9.61 -6.50
C ASN A 67 -12.19 -10.06 -5.07
N MET A 68 -11.55 -9.45 -4.07
CA MET A 68 -11.86 -9.61 -2.65
C MET A 68 -11.58 -8.29 -1.91
N ASP A 69 -12.58 -7.77 -1.20
CA ASP A 69 -12.44 -6.68 -0.23
C ASP A 69 -12.38 -7.31 1.17
N GLU A 70 -11.31 -7.05 1.93
CA GLU A 70 -11.14 -7.61 3.26
C GLU A 70 -11.86 -6.82 4.37
N TYR A 71 -12.47 -5.68 4.03
CA TYR A 71 -13.28 -4.85 4.93
C TYR A 71 -12.52 -4.37 6.18
N ASP A 72 -11.20 -4.19 6.09
CA ASP A 72 -10.34 -3.68 7.16
C ASP A 72 -10.76 -2.30 7.69
N TYR A 73 -11.39 -1.47 6.85
CA TYR A 73 -11.99 -0.19 7.22
C TYR A 73 -13.25 -0.33 8.09
N LYS A 74 -13.93 -1.47 8.08
CA LYS A 74 -15.08 -1.77 8.96
C LYS A 74 -14.62 -2.37 10.29
N TYR A 75 -13.53 -3.14 10.27
CA TYR A 75 -12.99 -3.85 11.43
C TYR A 75 -11.83 -3.11 12.09
N ASN A 76 -11.99 -1.79 12.27
CA ASN A 76 -10.91 -0.85 12.58
C ASN A 76 -10.53 -0.72 14.07
N THR A 77 -11.00 -1.62 14.93
CA THR A 77 -10.65 -1.63 16.36
C THR A 77 -9.87 -2.89 16.71
N ALA A 78 -9.09 -2.85 17.80
CA ALA A 78 -8.40 -4.04 18.30
C ALA A 78 -9.37 -5.20 18.57
N ALA A 79 -10.58 -4.90 19.06
CA ALA A 79 -11.61 -5.90 19.36
C ALA A 79 -12.23 -6.54 18.10
N THR A 80 -12.30 -5.81 16.99
CA THR A 80 -12.96 -6.27 15.75
C THR A 80 -12.00 -6.70 14.66
N SER A 81 -10.72 -6.30 14.69
CA SER A 81 -9.72 -6.58 13.64
C SER A 81 -9.53 -8.07 13.33
N ALA A 82 -9.72 -8.97 14.32
CA ALA A 82 -9.67 -10.41 14.11
C ALA A 82 -10.81 -10.96 13.23
N GLN A 83 -11.85 -10.16 12.95
CA GLN A 83 -12.94 -10.50 12.04
C GLN A 83 -12.54 -10.38 10.57
N ILE A 84 -11.46 -9.66 10.24
CA ILE A 84 -10.91 -9.61 8.88
C ILE A 84 -10.59 -11.02 8.39
N ALA A 85 -10.00 -11.85 9.26
CA ALA A 85 -9.70 -13.25 8.96
C ALA A 85 -10.95 -14.09 8.61
N GLU A 86 -12.12 -13.75 9.14
CA GLU A 86 -13.37 -14.46 8.81
C GLU A 86 -13.84 -14.16 7.38
N VAL A 87 -13.47 -13.00 6.82
CA VAL A 87 -13.71 -12.69 5.40
C VAL A 87 -12.93 -13.66 4.53
N TYR A 88 -11.64 -13.86 4.81
CA TYR A 88 -10.79 -14.84 4.11
C TYR A 88 -11.36 -16.26 4.25
N ASN A 89 -11.67 -16.68 5.48
CA ASN A 89 -12.22 -17.99 5.77
C ASN A 89 -13.52 -18.25 4.97
N SER A 90 -14.44 -17.28 4.98
CA SER A 90 -15.70 -17.37 4.25
C SER A 90 -15.49 -17.46 2.73
N MET A 91 -14.60 -16.64 2.17
CA MET A 91 -14.32 -16.63 0.73
C MET A 91 -13.71 -17.94 0.26
N PHE A 92 -12.71 -18.47 0.98
CA PHE A 92 -12.04 -19.72 0.60
C PHE A 92 -12.95 -20.93 0.75
N THR A 93 -13.74 -20.99 1.82
CA THR A 93 -14.71 -22.07 2.05
C THR A 93 -15.76 -22.09 0.94
N LYS A 94 -16.41 -20.95 0.66
CA LYS A 94 -17.42 -20.84 -0.41
C LYS A 94 -16.87 -21.23 -1.78
N GLN A 95 -15.63 -20.85 -2.08
CA GLN A 95 -14.97 -21.20 -3.33
C GLN A 95 -14.75 -22.72 -3.45
N MET A 96 -14.31 -23.35 -2.37
CA MET A 96 -14.13 -24.81 -2.35
C MET A 96 -15.47 -25.53 -2.44
N ASP A 97 -16.49 -25.10 -1.70
CA ASP A 97 -17.82 -25.69 -1.71
C ASP A 97 -18.49 -25.59 -3.08
N ALA A 98 -18.35 -24.45 -3.76
CA ALA A 98 -19.00 -24.20 -5.04
C ALA A 98 -18.30 -24.88 -6.22
N TYR A 99 -16.97 -25.02 -6.18
CA TYR A 99 -16.18 -25.41 -7.36
C TYR A 99 -15.25 -26.60 -7.15
N GLY A 100 -15.10 -27.10 -5.92
CA GLY A 100 -14.17 -28.19 -5.58
C GLY A 100 -12.71 -27.85 -5.84
N ARG A 101 -12.36 -26.56 -5.97
CA ARG A 101 -11.00 -26.10 -6.27
C ARG A 101 -10.74 -24.69 -5.73
N LYS A 102 -9.46 -24.41 -5.47
CA LYS A 102 -8.99 -23.07 -5.10
C LYS A 102 -9.14 -22.07 -6.27
N ALA A 103 -9.19 -20.80 -5.92
CA ALA A 103 -9.09 -19.67 -6.86
C ALA A 103 -7.90 -18.79 -6.49
N SER A 104 -7.61 -17.80 -7.33
CA SER A 104 -6.65 -16.74 -7.02
C SER A 104 -7.41 -15.46 -6.68
N TYR A 105 -6.94 -14.76 -5.65
CA TYR A 105 -7.54 -13.53 -5.18
C TYR A 105 -6.55 -12.39 -5.33
N VAL A 106 -7.05 -11.20 -5.66
CA VAL A 106 -6.33 -9.93 -5.54
C VAL A 106 -7.11 -9.18 -4.48
N VAL A 107 -6.52 -9.01 -3.31
CA VAL A 107 -7.20 -8.45 -2.14
C VAL A 107 -6.99 -6.94 -2.07
N ALA A 108 -8.06 -6.20 -1.82
CA ALA A 108 -8.00 -4.80 -1.44
C ALA A 108 -7.98 -4.67 0.10
N GLY A 109 -6.93 -4.03 0.60
CA GLY A 109 -6.78 -3.61 2.00
C GLY A 109 -6.04 -2.27 2.08
N TYR A 110 -6.11 -1.62 3.24
CA TYR A 110 -5.46 -0.35 3.54
C TYR A 110 -4.52 -0.51 4.73
N ASP A 111 -3.24 -0.28 4.51
CA ASP A 111 -2.17 -0.38 5.51
C ASP A 111 -2.01 0.93 6.34
N VAL A 112 -3.11 1.65 6.57
CA VAL A 112 -3.08 2.95 7.26
C VAL A 112 -3.54 2.82 8.72
N PRO A 113 -3.09 3.70 9.64
CA PRO A 113 -3.38 3.58 11.07
C PRO A 113 -4.87 3.59 11.46
N THR A 114 -5.75 4.02 10.56
CA THR A 114 -7.20 4.12 10.79
C THR A 114 -7.97 2.83 10.46
N THR A 115 -7.30 1.77 10.01
CA THR A 115 -7.93 0.46 9.71
C THR A 115 -7.47 -0.64 10.67
N GLY A 116 -8.18 -1.78 10.61
CA GLY A 116 -7.84 -2.96 11.40
C GLY A 116 -6.71 -3.80 10.82
N ALA A 117 -6.21 -3.47 9.63
CA ALA A 117 -5.33 -4.33 8.84
C ALA A 117 -4.11 -4.80 9.63
N ALA A 118 -3.38 -3.87 10.25
CA ALA A 118 -2.18 -4.19 11.01
C ALA A 118 -2.45 -5.11 12.22
N SER A 119 -3.56 -4.88 12.94
CA SER A 119 -3.92 -5.68 14.12
C SER A 119 -4.46 -7.07 13.75
N GLY A 120 -5.18 -7.17 12.62
CA GLY A 120 -5.75 -8.42 12.12
C GLY A 120 -4.76 -9.31 11.37
N LEU A 121 -3.66 -8.74 10.86
CA LEU A 121 -2.71 -9.40 9.95
C LEU A 121 -2.22 -10.78 10.43
N PRO A 122 -1.85 -11.01 11.71
CA PRO A 122 -1.39 -12.34 12.13
C PRO A 122 -2.45 -13.43 11.95
N LYS A 123 -3.72 -13.12 12.27
CA LYS A 123 -4.82 -14.09 12.10
C LYS A 123 -5.18 -14.29 10.63
N VAL A 124 -5.07 -13.24 9.81
CA VAL A 124 -5.23 -13.33 8.35
C VAL A 124 -4.18 -14.26 7.76
N ILE A 125 -2.89 -14.08 8.10
CA ILE A 125 -1.79 -14.94 7.64
C ILE A 125 -2.04 -16.41 8.00
N ASN A 126 -2.42 -16.68 9.25
CA ASN A 126 -2.70 -18.04 9.69
C ASN A 126 -3.91 -18.66 8.96
N THR A 127 -4.93 -17.86 8.66
CA THR A 127 -6.11 -18.31 7.93
C THR A 127 -5.75 -18.66 6.48
N ILE A 128 -4.99 -17.81 5.80
CA ILE A 128 -4.48 -18.06 4.44
C ILE A 128 -3.70 -19.36 4.41
N GLN A 129 -2.77 -19.55 5.36
CA GLN A 129 -1.98 -20.76 5.45
C GLN A 129 -2.82 -22.02 5.75
N ALA A 130 -3.81 -21.92 6.64
CA ALA A 130 -4.70 -23.05 6.98
C ALA A 130 -5.52 -23.54 5.79
N HIS A 131 -5.90 -22.64 4.88
CA HIS A 131 -6.58 -22.99 3.62
C HIS A 131 -5.59 -23.42 2.52
N GLY A 132 -4.29 -23.44 2.80
CA GLY A 132 -3.23 -23.80 1.85
C GLY A 132 -3.09 -22.79 0.70
N TYR A 133 -3.36 -21.51 0.96
CA TYR A 133 -3.11 -20.41 0.03
C TYR A 133 -1.71 -19.83 0.28
N ASP A 134 -1.09 -19.28 -0.74
CA ASP A 134 0.16 -18.51 -0.63
C ASP A 134 -0.12 -17.01 -0.78
N MET A 135 0.66 -16.19 -0.08
CA MET A 135 0.78 -14.76 -0.30
C MET A 135 1.92 -14.50 -1.29
N VAL A 136 1.66 -13.73 -2.34
CA VAL A 136 2.65 -13.39 -3.36
C VAL A 136 2.48 -11.95 -3.81
N ARG A 137 3.54 -11.38 -4.36
CA ARG A 137 3.50 -10.09 -5.03
C ARG A 137 2.67 -10.16 -6.32
N LEU A 138 2.21 -9.01 -6.82
CA LEU A 138 1.43 -8.94 -8.08
C LEU A 138 2.12 -9.63 -9.27
N ASP A 139 3.45 -9.53 -9.36
CA ASP A 139 4.23 -10.16 -10.41
C ASP A 139 4.28 -11.68 -10.30
N GLY A 140 4.22 -12.22 -9.09
CA GLY A 140 3.91 -13.63 -8.88
C GLY A 140 2.53 -13.97 -9.39
N CYS A 141 1.52 -13.19 -8.97
CA CYS A 141 0.13 -13.39 -9.33
C CYS A 141 -0.15 -13.45 -10.83
N THR A 142 0.69 -12.81 -11.64
CA THR A 142 0.57 -12.76 -13.11
C THR A 142 1.69 -13.51 -13.85
N ASN A 143 2.58 -14.20 -13.13
CA ASN A 143 3.78 -14.87 -13.69
C ASN A 143 4.68 -13.92 -14.51
N GLU A 144 4.75 -12.64 -14.12
CA GLU A 144 5.41 -11.58 -14.87
C GLU A 144 6.87 -11.40 -14.42
N LYS A 145 7.82 -11.71 -15.31
CA LYS A 145 9.26 -11.56 -15.02
C LYS A 145 9.75 -10.12 -15.08
N ALA A 146 8.99 -9.22 -15.71
CA ALA A 146 9.34 -7.81 -15.87
C ALA A 146 8.24 -6.89 -15.30
N PRO A 147 8.14 -6.76 -13.96
CA PRO A 147 7.04 -6.04 -13.30
C PRO A 147 7.27 -4.53 -13.16
N TYR A 148 8.32 -3.98 -13.78
CA TYR A 148 8.64 -2.56 -13.70
C TYR A 148 8.72 -1.93 -15.08
N LYS A 149 8.43 -0.63 -15.16
CA LYS A 149 8.57 0.15 -16.39
C LYS A 149 10.02 0.61 -16.56
N LYS A 150 10.47 0.80 -17.80
CA LYS A 150 11.76 1.47 -18.10
C LYS A 150 11.71 2.97 -17.91
N ASP A 151 10.55 3.57 -18.21
CA ASP A 151 10.29 5.00 -18.13
C ASP A 151 8.89 5.23 -17.55
N PRO A 152 8.69 6.21 -16.66
CA PRO A 152 7.41 6.42 -15.97
C PRO A 152 6.34 7.05 -16.87
N LEU A 153 6.72 7.68 -17.98
CA LEU A 153 5.82 8.35 -18.93
C LEU A 153 5.66 7.55 -20.22
N LEU A 154 6.73 6.91 -20.69
CA LEU A 154 6.76 6.23 -21.98
C LEU A 154 6.38 4.75 -21.87
N ASN A 155 5.69 4.24 -22.89
CA ASN A 155 5.48 2.82 -23.09
C ASN A 155 6.60 2.21 -23.94
N ASN A 156 7.83 2.26 -23.43
CA ASN A 156 9.04 1.80 -24.12
C ASN A 156 9.59 0.45 -23.58
N GLY A 157 8.72 -0.31 -22.91
CA GLY A 157 9.00 -1.65 -22.40
C GLY A 157 9.19 -1.74 -20.88
N TYR A 158 9.51 -2.95 -20.44
CA TYR A 158 9.53 -3.35 -19.04
C TYR A 158 10.88 -3.97 -18.66
N VAL A 159 11.17 -3.99 -17.36
CA VAL A 159 12.36 -4.61 -16.77
C VAL A 159 12.00 -5.39 -15.51
N GLY A 160 12.82 -6.38 -15.19
CA GLY A 160 12.82 -7.08 -13.91
C GLY A 160 14.05 -6.73 -13.08
N ASP A 161 13.96 -7.01 -11.79
CA ASP A 161 15.06 -6.97 -10.82
C ASP A 161 15.32 -8.36 -10.24
N VAL A 162 16.27 -8.46 -9.31
CA VAL A 162 16.61 -9.72 -8.63
C VAL A 162 15.48 -10.28 -7.76
N LYS A 163 14.45 -9.48 -7.47
CA LYS A 163 13.28 -9.82 -6.63
C LYS A 163 12.01 -10.05 -7.45
N SER A 164 12.09 -10.02 -8.79
CA SER A 164 10.96 -10.21 -9.69
C SER A 164 10.62 -11.69 -9.82
N PHE A 165 9.39 -12.02 -10.23
CA PHE A 165 8.96 -13.41 -10.36
C PHE A 165 9.96 -14.28 -11.16
N GLY A 166 10.36 -15.41 -10.56
CA GLY A 166 11.34 -16.33 -11.14
C GLY A 166 12.81 -15.91 -11.02
N ALA A 167 13.11 -14.75 -10.43
CA ALA A 167 14.47 -14.33 -10.12
C ALA A 167 14.98 -14.96 -8.80
N ALA A 168 16.30 -14.93 -8.61
CA ALA A 168 16.97 -15.63 -7.50
C ALA A 168 16.52 -15.17 -6.10
N GLU A 169 16.16 -13.90 -5.93
CA GLU A 169 15.72 -13.36 -4.64
C GLU A 169 14.20 -13.26 -4.50
N TYR A 170 13.44 -13.77 -5.47
CA TYR A 170 11.98 -13.79 -5.40
C TYR A 170 11.50 -14.53 -4.15
N LYS A 171 10.55 -13.93 -3.42
CA LYS A 171 9.94 -14.50 -2.22
C LYS A 171 8.47 -14.78 -2.48
N HIS A 172 8.02 -15.96 -2.08
CA HIS A 172 6.62 -16.37 -2.11
C HIS A 172 6.26 -17.07 -0.80
N GLY A 173 4.96 -17.07 -0.50
CA GLY A 173 4.41 -17.68 0.69
C GLY A 173 4.59 -16.82 1.94
N GLN A 174 4.04 -17.33 3.02
CA GLN A 174 3.99 -16.70 4.33
C GLN A 174 4.39 -17.72 5.39
N LYS A 175 4.81 -17.23 6.56
CA LYS A 175 5.06 -18.06 7.73
C LYS A 175 3.96 -17.84 8.76
N ALA A 176 3.52 -18.91 9.41
CA ALA A 176 2.59 -18.82 10.51
C ALA A 176 3.12 -17.86 11.59
N VAL A 177 2.22 -17.04 12.14
CA VAL A 177 2.56 -16.02 13.12
C VAL A 177 1.84 -16.36 14.43
N ALA A 178 2.55 -16.25 15.55
CA ALA A 178 1.92 -16.35 16.86
C ALA A 178 0.88 -15.21 17.02
N PHE A 179 -0.35 -15.56 17.39
CA PHE A 179 -1.43 -14.59 17.57
C PHE A 179 -1.94 -14.63 19.00
N THR A 180 -1.86 -13.49 19.69
CA THR A 180 -2.46 -13.28 21.02
C THR A 180 -3.58 -12.25 20.87
N PRO A 181 -4.85 -12.60 21.09
CA PRO A 181 -5.95 -11.65 21.02
C PRO A 181 -5.70 -10.44 21.95
N GLY A 182 -5.84 -9.22 21.42
CA GLY A 182 -5.80 -7.99 22.22
C GLY A 182 -4.42 -7.31 22.39
N GLN A 183 -3.32 -7.87 21.86
CA GLN A 183 -2.07 -7.12 21.75
C GLN A 183 -2.07 -6.26 20.49
N SER A 184 -2.50 -5.00 20.63
CA SER A 184 -2.13 -3.95 19.68
C SER A 184 -0.61 -3.85 19.68
N GLY A 185 0.02 -3.97 18.50
CA GLY A 185 1.45 -3.79 18.28
C GLY A 185 1.87 -2.33 18.52
N GLY A 186 1.79 -1.89 19.77
CA GLY A 186 2.40 -0.66 20.25
C GLY A 186 3.90 -0.88 20.37
N ASN A 187 4.61 -0.85 19.25
CA ASN A 187 6.06 -0.70 19.30
C ASN A 187 6.33 0.72 19.83
N LYS A 188 6.55 0.84 21.14
CA LYS A 188 7.13 2.04 21.75
C LYS A 188 8.59 2.14 21.29
N GLY A 189 8.79 2.58 20.06
CA GLY A 189 10.10 3.05 19.59
C GLY A 189 10.46 4.28 20.40
N GLY A 190 11.43 4.10 21.29
CA GLY A 190 11.90 5.14 22.20
C GLY A 190 12.42 6.36 21.44
N MET A 191 11.75 7.49 21.65
CA MET A 191 12.37 8.80 21.44
C MET A 191 13.38 8.96 22.58
N SER A 192 14.68 8.89 22.28
CA SER A 192 15.72 9.24 23.24
C SER A 192 15.47 10.65 23.77
N PRO A 193 15.46 10.87 25.09
CA PRO A 193 15.24 12.19 25.65
C PRO A 193 16.47 13.07 25.41
N LEU A 194 16.26 14.24 24.79
CA LEU A 194 17.21 15.34 24.80
C LEU A 194 17.37 15.85 26.24
N PRO A 195 18.60 16.20 26.67
CA PRO A 195 18.91 16.40 28.08
C PRO A 195 18.30 17.69 28.65
N ALA A 196 17.86 17.58 29.90
CA ALA A 196 17.41 18.66 30.75
C ALA A 196 18.57 19.57 31.16
N GLY A 197 18.40 20.88 31.00
CA GLY A 197 19.22 21.92 31.62
C GLY A 197 18.32 22.75 32.54
N GLY A 198 18.68 22.80 33.83
CA GLY A 198 17.88 23.34 34.92
C GLY A 198 17.76 24.87 35.00
N GLU A 199 16.90 25.25 35.94
CA GLU A 199 16.44 26.59 36.32
C GLU A 199 17.55 27.54 36.81
N ALA A 200 17.38 28.85 36.57
CA ALA A 200 17.21 29.87 37.63
C ALA A 200 17.28 31.32 37.09
N GLY A 201 16.30 32.15 37.48
CA GLY A 201 16.58 33.48 38.05
C GLY A 201 16.63 34.76 37.18
N LYS A 202 15.53 35.52 37.22
CA LYS A 202 15.39 36.99 37.38
C LYS A 202 15.98 38.02 36.35
N SER A 203 15.04 38.77 35.77
CA SER A 203 14.94 40.26 35.71
C SER A 203 16.04 41.11 35.03
N SER A 204 15.70 41.75 33.90
CA SER A 204 15.55 43.23 33.70
C SER A 204 15.57 43.59 32.20
N GLY A 205 14.84 44.64 31.81
CA GLY A 205 14.47 44.94 30.42
C GLY A 205 15.46 45.75 29.58
N ASN A 206 15.25 45.75 28.25
CA ASN A 206 15.05 46.94 27.41
C ASN A 206 14.89 46.56 25.92
N GLU A 207 13.82 47.09 25.31
CA GLU A 207 13.60 47.51 23.91
C GLU A 207 13.88 46.62 22.67
N PRO A 208 13.18 46.89 21.54
CA PRO A 208 12.82 45.88 20.56
C PRO A 208 13.68 45.90 19.28
N ALA A 209 13.92 44.73 18.68
CA ALA A 209 14.46 44.65 17.33
C ALA A 209 13.83 43.51 16.52
N LYS A 210 13.00 43.95 15.56
CA LYS A 210 12.73 43.38 14.22
C LYS A 210 12.52 41.87 14.08
N ALA A 211 11.24 41.54 13.83
CA ALA A 211 10.77 40.27 13.32
C ALA A 211 11.37 39.94 11.93
N ALA A 212 12.08 38.82 11.84
CA ALA A 212 12.28 38.07 10.61
C ALA A 212 11.42 36.80 10.70
N SER A 213 10.29 36.80 9.99
CA SER A 213 9.36 35.68 9.91
C SER A 213 9.92 34.65 8.93
N THR A 214 10.66 33.67 9.46
CA THR A 214 11.06 32.50 8.68
C THR A 214 9.91 31.51 8.71
N ARG A 215 9.09 31.49 7.65
CA ARG A 215 8.08 30.45 7.43
C ARG A 215 8.78 29.10 7.27
N LEU A 216 8.69 28.26 8.30
CA LEU A 216 8.90 26.82 8.16
C LEU A 216 7.81 26.29 7.23
N MET A 217 8.18 25.89 6.01
CA MET A 217 7.32 25.02 5.21
C MET A 217 7.34 23.64 5.84
N ALA A 218 6.20 23.23 6.40
CA ALA A 218 5.97 21.84 6.77
C ALA A 218 5.82 21.02 5.48
N THR A 219 6.85 20.26 5.14
CA THR A 219 6.76 19.20 4.12
C THR A 219 5.90 18.07 4.69
N ALA A 220 4.64 18.00 4.24
CA ALA A 220 3.79 16.84 4.47
C ALA A 220 4.44 15.62 3.79
N SER A 221 5.00 14.72 4.60
CA SER A 221 5.46 13.41 4.13
C SER A 221 4.24 12.57 3.80
N THR A 222 3.95 12.40 2.51
CA THR A 222 2.99 11.44 2.00
C THR A 222 3.54 10.03 2.30
N LEU A 223 2.95 9.39 3.31
CA LEU A 223 3.18 7.99 3.63
C LEU A 223 2.78 7.16 2.40
N ALA A 224 3.74 6.44 1.81
CA ALA A 224 3.49 5.57 0.68
C ALA A 224 2.58 4.40 1.13
N LEU A 225 1.34 4.35 0.62
CA LEU A 225 0.48 3.18 0.72
C LEU A 225 1.16 2.00 0.01
N ILE A 226 1.47 0.93 0.74
CA ILE A 226 1.89 -0.34 0.16
C ILE A 226 0.73 -1.32 0.39
N PRO A 227 -0.18 -1.52 -0.59
CA PRO A 227 -1.19 -2.55 -0.46
C PRO A 227 -0.51 -3.92 -0.32
N ALA A 228 -0.72 -4.57 0.83
CA ALA A 228 -0.35 -5.97 1.03
C ALA A 228 -1.29 -6.84 0.17
N LEU A 229 -0.70 -7.73 -0.64
CA LEU A 229 -1.45 -8.57 -1.57
C LEU A 229 -1.35 -10.05 -1.18
N VAL A 230 -2.47 -10.76 -1.26
CA VAL A 230 -2.57 -12.21 -1.10
C VAL A 230 -3.02 -12.77 -2.44
N CYS A 231 -2.15 -13.46 -3.17
CA CYS A 231 -2.49 -14.19 -4.41
C CYS A 231 -2.02 -15.65 -4.26
N ALA A 232 -2.93 -16.61 -4.18
CA ALA A 232 -2.53 -18.02 -4.15
C ALA A 232 -2.50 -18.65 -5.53
N TYR A 233 -1.49 -19.48 -5.76
CA TYR A 233 -1.38 -20.37 -6.91
C TYR A 233 -1.82 -21.79 -6.60
N LEU A 234 -2.31 -22.45 -7.64
CA LEU A 234 -2.41 -23.89 -7.78
C LEU A 234 -1.17 -24.39 -8.55
N PHE A 235 -0.49 -25.40 -8.00
CA PHE A 235 0.06 -26.48 -8.82
C PHE A 235 -1.01 -27.58 -8.92
#